data_AF-A0A2I7N3V8-F1
#
_entry.id   AF-A0A2I7N3V8-F1
#
_cell.length_a   1.000
_cell.length_b   1.000
_cell.length_c   1.000
_cell.angle_alpha   90.00
_cell.angle_beta   90.00
_cell.angle_gamma   90.00
#
_symmetry.space_group_name_H-M   'P 1'
#
loop_
_entity.id
_entity.type
_entity.pdbx_description
1 polymer ?
#
loop_
_entity_poly.entity_id
_entity_poly.type
_entity_poly.pdbx_seq_one_letter_code
_entity_poly.pdbx_strand_id
1 'polypeptide(L)'
;MKKILCVLLATLATASFAAEKDCSKWTADEAPKIAQKVQGKGVKGLTINYSSDFATQATAFQSALQKQGVNVTMAQVSGTGKCEFTNFSK
;
A
#
# COMPACT_ATOMS: atom_id res chain seq x y z
N MET A 1 -15.31 -0.63 46.98
CA MET A 1 -15.61 -0.65 45.54
C MET A 1 -15.50 0.77 44.98
N LYS A 2 -14.46 1.06 44.19
CA LYS A 2 -14.41 2.17 43.23
C LYS A 2 -13.24 1.89 42.28
N LYS A 3 -13.57 1.31 41.12
CA LYS A 3 -12.67 1.11 40.00
C LYS A 3 -12.51 2.47 39.33
N ILE A 4 -11.30 3.02 39.26
CA ILE A 4 -10.99 4.10 38.33
C ILE A 4 -9.96 3.54 37.37
N LEU A 5 -10.52 2.87 36.36
CA LEU A 5 -9.84 2.43 35.17
C LEU A 5 -9.69 3.68 34.28
N CYS A 6 -8.63 4.47 34.46
CA CYS A 6 -8.23 5.47 33.46
C CYS A 6 -7.58 4.72 32.30
N VAL A 7 -8.42 4.03 31.53
CA VAL A 7 -8.06 3.59 30.19
C VAL A 7 -7.90 4.87 29.39
N LEU A 8 -6.65 5.31 29.23
CA LEU A 8 -6.24 6.26 28.20
C LEU A 8 -6.49 5.57 26.85
N LEU A 9 -7.77 5.55 26.46
CA LEU A 9 -8.21 5.12 25.16
C LEU A 9 -8.11 6.33 24.23
N ALA A 10 -7.52 6.06 23.07
CA ALA A 10 -7.74 6.81 21.84
C ALA A 10 -7.18 8.24 21.80
N THR A 11 -5.88 8.33 21.64
CA THR A 11 -5.40 8.96 20.41
C THR A 11 -4.51 7.96 19.70
N LEU A 12 -5.13 6.98 19.02
CA LEU A 12 -4.54 6.53 17.77
C LEU A 12 -4.48 7.80 16.93
N ALA A 13 -3.33 8.46 16.92
CA ALA A 13 -2.95 9.26 15.80
C ALA A 13 -3.10 8.30 14.61
N THR A 14 -4.22 8.41 13.90
CA THR A 14 -4.28 8.08 12.49
C THR A 14 -3.17 8.90 11.88
N ALA A 15 -1.95 8.37 11.93
CA ALA A 15 -0.95 8.61 10.93
C ALA A 15 -1.64 8.12 9.67
N SER A 16 -2.41 9.04 9.08
CA SER A 16 -2.98 8.94 7.76
C SER A 16 -1.91 8.26 6.95
N PHE A 17 -2.26 7.12 6.40
CA PHE A 17 -1.39 6.42 5.50
C PHE A 17 -1.26 7.33 4.28
N ALA A 18 -0.40 8.34 4.37
CA ALA A 18 0.45 8.79 3.29
C ALA A 18 1.46 7.66 3.01
N ALA A 19 1.00 6.41 2.97
CA ALA A 19 1.65 5.35 2.24
C ALA A 19 1.58 5.87 0.82
N GLU A 20 2.72 6.41 0.38
CA GLU A 20 3.01 6.94 -0.95
C GLU A 20 2.04 6.33 -1.96
N LYS A 21 0.91 7.02 -2.16
CA LYS A 21 -0.15 6.52 -3.03
C LYS A 21 0.43 6.44 -4.43
N ASP A 22 1.25 7.41 -4.77
CA ASP A 22 1.98 7.49 -6.00
C ASP A 22 3.05 6.39 -6.12
N CYS A 23 2.83 5.46 -7.04
CA CYS A 23 3.79 4.42 -7.41
C CYS A 23 4.63 4.77 -8.64
N SER A 24 4.47 5.97 -9.21
CA SER A 24 5.16 6.37 -10.44
C SER A 24 6.68 6.42 -10.25
N LYS A 25 7.14 6.70 -9.03
CA LYS A 25 8.56 6.81 -8.69
C LYS A 25 9.19 5.51 -8.22
N TRP A 26 8.40 4.47 -8.02
CA TRP A 26 8.83 3.29 -7.30
C TRP A 26 9.30 2.19 -8.25
N THR A 27 10.52 1.70 -8.04
CA THR A 27 11.10 0.62 -8.84
C THR A 27 10.95 -0.73 -8.15
N ALA A 28 11.18 -1.81 -8.89
CA ALA A 28 11.08 -3.18 -8.36
C ALA A 28 12.02 -3.41 -7.15
N ASP A 29 13.16 -2.72 -7.07
CA ASP A 29 14.14 -2.84 -5.98
C ASP A 29 13.62 -2.31 -4.65
N GLU A 30 12.66 -1.38 -4.67
CA GLU A 30 12.08 -0.81 -3.45
C GLU A 30 10.91 -1.64 -2.91
N ALA A 31 10.36 -2.56 -3.71
CA ALA A 31 9.21 -3.37 -3.35
C ALA A 31 9.33 -4.09 -1.99
N PRO A 32 10.49 -4.65 -1.56
CA PRO A 32 10.62 -5.26 -0.24
C PRO A 32 10.38 -4.29 0.92
N LYS A 33 10.91 -3.06 0.83
CA LYS A 33 10.69 -2.03 1.87
C LYS A 33 9.23 -1.65 1.96
N ILE A 34 8.57 -1.60 0.82
CA ILE A 34 7.15 -1.27 0.72
C ILE A 34 6.27 -2.38 1.26
N ALA A 35 6.56 -3.63 0.87
CA ALA A 35 5.89 -4.81 1.38
C ALA A 35 5.95 -4.85 2.92
N GLN A 36 7.13 -4.62 3.50
CA GLN A 36 7.29 -4.53 4.95
C GLN A 36 6.46 -3.39 5.57
N LYS A 37 6.46 -2.20 4.96
CA LYS A 37 5.62 -1.07 5.43
C LYS A 37 4.13 -1.42 5.41
N VAL A 38 3.62 -2.00 4.32
CA VAL A 38 2.18 -2.34 4.21
C VAL A 38 1.81 -3.50 5.14
N GLN A 39 2.62 -4.55 5.21
CA GLN A 39 2.40 -5.71 6.09
C GLN A 39 2.53 -5.35 7.58
N GLY A 40 3.49 -4.49 7.96
CA GLY A 40 3.62 -3.99 9.32
C GLY A 40 2.39 -3.21 9.81
N LYS A 41 1.54 -2.79 8.88
CA LYS A 41 0.25 -2.13 9.12
C LYS A 41 -0.94 -3.11 9.06
N GLY A 42 -0.65 -4.40 8.96
CA GLY A 42 -1.62 -5.48 8.83
C GLY A 42 -2.26 -5.59 7.46
N VAL A 43 -1.74 -4.90 6.43
CA VAL A 43 -2.28 -4.98 5.07
C VAL A 43 -1.75 -6.25 4.39
N LYS A 44 -2.66 -7.09 3.92
CA LYS A 44 -2.37 -8.32 3.18
C LYS A 44 -2.62 -8.18 1.68
N GLY A 45 -3.35 -7.16 1.25
CA GLY A 45 -3.54 -6.90 -0.17
C GLY A 45 -3.78 -5.44 -0.54
N LEU A 46 -3.55 -5.11 -1.81
CA LEU A 46 -3.73 -3.78 -2.37
C LEU A 46 -4.04 -3.85 -3.88
N THR A 47 -4.52 -2.75 -4.45
CA THR A 47 -4.70 -2.58 -5.89
C THR A 47 -3.73 -1.53 -6.43
N ILE A 48 -3.07 -1.80 -7.55
CA ILE A 48 -2.29 -0.82 -8.32
C ILE A 48 -3.15 -0.33 -9.48
N ASN A 49 -3.56 0.93 -9.44
CA ASN A 49 -4.14 1.63 -10.56
C ASN A 49 -3.02 2.22 -11.42
N TYR A 50 -2.96 1.92 -12.71
CA TYR A 50 -1.86 2.39 -13.57
C TYR A 50 -2.34 2.83 -14.95
N SER A 51 -1.73 3.86 -15.53
CA SER A 51 -1.89 4.22 -16.93
C SER A 51 -0.93 3.42 -17.82
N SER A 52 -1.17 3.39 -19.13
CA SER A 52 -0.44 2.53 -20.08
C SER A 52 1.07 2.78 -20.12
N ASP A 53 1.49 4.02 -19.89
CA ASP A 53 2.90 4.45 -19.78
C ASP A 53 3.64 3.79 -18.60
N PHE A 54 2.92 3.33 -17.58
CA PHE A 54 3.49 2.64 -16.42
C PHE A 54 3.27 1.12 -16.43
N ALA A 55 2.69 0.53 -17.48
CA ALA A 55 2.30 -0.88 -17.49
C ALA A 55 3.45 -1.84 -17.14
N THR A 56 4.64 -1.64 -17.73
CA THR A 56 5.82 -2.47 -17.48
C THR A 56 6.31 -2.35 -16.03
N GLN A 57 6.39 -1.11 -15.52
CA GLN A 57 6.83 -0.83 -14.15
C GLN A 57 5.84 -1.39 -13.13
N ALA A 58 4.53 -1.16 -13.35
CA ALA A 58 3.47 -1.63 -12.47
C ALA A 58 3.42 -3.17 -12.40
N THR A 59 3.64 -3.85 -13.53
CA THR A 59 3.72 -5.33 -13.58
C THR A 59 4.96 -5.87 -12.87
N ALA A 60 6.13 -5.23 -13.05
CA ALA A 60 7.34 -5.60 -12.33
C ALA A 60 7.16 -5.41 -10.82
N PHE A 61 6.53 -4.31 -10.42
CA PHE A 61 6.28 -3.97 -9.03
C PHE A 61 5.26 -4.91 -8.38
N GLN A 62 4.18 -5.27 -9.08
CA GLN A 62 3.22 -6.30 -8.67
C GLN A 62 3.93 -7.62 -8.34
N SER A 63 4.76 -8.09 -9.28
CA SER A 63 5.49 -9.35 -9.13
C SER A 63 6.42 -9.31 -7.92
N ALA A 64 7.10 -8.18 -7.69
CA ALA A 64 8.00 -8.00 -6.56
C ALA A 64 7.26 -7.96 -5.22
N LEU A 65 6.12 -7.27 -5.13
CA LEU A 65 5.27 -7.25 -3.93
C LEU A 65 4.63 -8.62 -3.62
N GLN A 66 4.18 -9.34 -4.65
CA GLN A 66 3.62 -10.68 -4.48
C GLN A 66 4.66 -11.68 -3.96
N LYS A 67 5.93 -11.58 -4.39
CA LYS A 67 7.03 -12.38 -3.82
C LYS A 67 7.26 -12.13 -2.33
N GLN A 68 6.87 -10.96 -1.83
CA GLN A 68 6.94 -10.62 -0.39
C GLN A 68 5.68 -11.03 0.38
N GLY A 69 4.70 -11.66 -0.27
CA GLY A 69 3.47 -12.12 0.37
C GLY A 69 2.37 -11.07 0.48
N VAL A 70 2.44 -9.99 -0.32
CA VAL A 70 1.33 -9.02 -0.46
C VAL A 70 0.48 -9.41 -1.67
N ASN A 71 -0.82 -9.58 -1.49
CA ASN A 71 -1.73 -9.81 -2.61
C ASN A 71 -1.93 -8.52 -3.41
N VAL A 72 -1.58 -8.53 -4.69
CA VAL A 72 -1.67 -7.34 -5.54
C VAL A 72 -2.66 -7.57 -6.67
N THR A 73 -3.64 -6.69 -6.78
CA THR A 73 -4.55 -6.59 -7.92
C THR A 73 -4.12 -5.44 -8.83
N MET A 74 -4.25 -5.60 -10.14
CA MET A 74 -3.89 -4.60 -11.13
C MET A 74 -5.15 -4.03 -11.79
N ALA A 75 -5.22 -2.72 -11.95
CA ALA A 75 -6.31 -2.06 -12.66
C ALA A 75 -5.75 -0.96 -13.58
N GLN A 76 -5.96 -1.09 -14.88
CA GLN A 76 -5.55 -0.06 -15.81
C GLN A 76 -6.57 1.09 -15.81
N VAL A 77 -6.08 2.33 -15.73
CA VAL A 77 -6.90 3.55 -15.79
C VAL A 77 -6.60 4.35 -17.05
N SER A 78 -7.59 5.08 -17.52
CA SER A 78 -7.44 6.00 -18.66
C SER A 78 -6.60 7.23 -18.30
N GLY A 79 -5.79 7.70 -19.25
CA GLY A 79 -4.89 8.84 -19.08
C GLY A 79 -3.42 8.45 -19.14
N THR A 80 -2.53 9.38 -18.77
CA THR A 80 -1.08 9.20 -18.63
C THR A 80 -0.65 9.73 -17.26
N GLY A 81 0.55 9.38 -16.80
CA GLY A 81 1.06 9.94 -15.54
C GLY A 81 0.44 9.35 -14.27
N LYS A 82 -0.33 8.26 -14.36
CA LYS A 82 -1.07 7.69 -13.21
C LYS A 82 -0.47 6.36 -12.79
N CYS A 83 -0.02 6.29 -11.55
CA CYS A 83 0.32 5.05 -10.87
C CYS A 83 -0.06 5.23 -9.39
N GLU A 84 -1.08 4.53 -8.91
CA GLU A 84 -1.59 4.70 -7.55
C GLU A 84 -1.91 3.38 -6.82
N PHE A 85 -1.50 3.26 -5.55
CA PHE A 85 -1.97 2.19 -4.66
C PHE A 85 -3.30 2.55 -4.01
N THR A 86 -4.27 1.65 -4.13
CA THR A 86 -5.62 1.79 -3.58
C THR A 86 -6.10 0.49 -2.97
N ASN A 87 -7.32 0.50 -2.41
CA ASN A 87 -8.02 -0.70 -1.91
C ASN A 87 -7.15 -1.59 -1.00
N PHE A 88 -6.50 -0.98 0.00
CA PHE A 88 -5.70 -1.71 0.98
C PHE A 88 -6.59 -2.62 1.85
N SER A 89 -6.44 -3.93 1.68
CA SER A 89 -7.10 -4.96 2.48
C SER A 89 -6.20 -5.41 3.62
N LYS A 90 -6.75 -5.50 4.83
CA LYS A 90 -6.10 -6.18 5.96
C LYS A 90 -6.30 -7.70 5.90
#